data_AF-A0A8T0F473-F1
#
_entry.id   AF-A0A8T0F473-F1
#
_cell.length_a   1.000
_cell.length_b   1.000
_cell.length_c   1.000
_cell.angle_alpha   90.00
_cell.angle_beta   90.00
_cell.angle_gamma   90.00
#
_symmetry.space_group_name_H-M   'P 1'
#
loop_
_entity.id
_entity.type
_entity.pdbx_description
1 polymer ?
#
loop_
_entity_poly.entity_id
_entity_poly.type
_entity_poly.pdbx_seq_one_letter_code
_entity_poly.pdbx_strand_id
1 'polypeptide(L)'
;MTACQHLIINLEAWQQGASIVIVEDIDYPPVRETSMTNSFEDGKLFLDNDFPPSESTLYHSNKRQRDPQIVWLRPHELIIRPELLVDGVSRHDIVQGILADCWFLSSCSAVAQRPDLMEKVIPSNQPLSGEGYKGIVTFRFWRFGHWVTVYVDDLLPTKKKKLIYSRSSEPREFWVSLLEKAYAKLHGSYEALEGGQAMDALVDLTGGLAEMYVLESAPPHLYNFLLQASTNGAFITCSRKGDWKESGKADSNGLVSGHAYTISAVATVKLSTGSDAYLVRIRNPWGNDTEWNGKWNDRGQKMYNRRHCSADVSHSRIIDCNLCEAAAKINKGNDSKCNIVIALMQLRRRCVRHPRRKMLQIAFVLFKVTEPVRQTLQNFLHIEEIGNSGPYVNYREVFGRFQMSPGHYIIVPATFEPDSPGSFFIRAYSDTPITLREL
;
A
#
# COMPACT_ATOMS: atom_id res chain seq x y z
N MET A 1 -19.41 8.74 1.46
CA MET A 1 -18.02 9.09 1.85
C MET A 1 -17.92 9.81 3.20
N THR A 2 -18.94 10.49 3.74
CA THR A 2 -18.88 11.25 5.01
C THR A 2 -18.47 10.46 6.27
N ALA A 3 -18.49 9.13 6.24
CA ALA A 3 -18.02 8.26 7.32
C ALA A 3 -16.59 7.73 7.13
N CYS A 4 -15.90 8.11 6.04
CA CYS A 4 -14.50 7.77 5.77
C CYS A 4 -13.67 9.04 5.85
N GLN A 5 -12.40 8.92 6.21
CA GLN A 5 -11.51 10.07 6.43
C GLN A 5 -10.29 10.07 5.54
N HIS A 6 -9.79 8.89 5.14
CA HIS A 6 -8.76 8.78 4.12
C HIS A 6 -9.29 8.00 2.92
N LEU A 7 -8.97 8.49 1.72
CA LEU A 7 -9.15 7.82 0.44
C LEU A 7 -7.75 7.61 -0.16
N ILE A 8 -7.45 6.41 -0.62
CA ILE A 8 -6.16 6.05 -1.20
C ILE A 8 -6.38 5.51 -2.61
N ILE A 9 -5.68 6.08 -3.59
CA ILE A 9 -5.78 5.72 -5.01
C ILE A 9 -4.38 5.31 -5.48
N ASN A 10 -4.21 4.07 -5.95
CA ASN A 10 -2.94 3.56 -6.49
C ASN A 10 -3.00 3.45 -8.02
N LEU A 11 -2.03 4.11 -8.67
CA LEU A 11 -1.99 4.37 -10.12
C LEU A 11 -1.01 3.44 -10.84
N GLU A 12 -1.23 2.13 -10.77
CA GLU A 12 -0.36 1.12 -11.42
C GLU A 12 -0.23 1.33 -12.94
N ALA A 13 -1.33 1.65 -13.63
CA ALA A 13 -1.36 1.83 -15.08
C ALA A 13 -0.43 2.94 -15.63
N TRP A 14 0.14 3.79 -14.77
CA TRP A 14 1.03 4.88 -15.16
C TRP A 14 2.51 4.48 -15.18
N GLN A 15 2.87 3.25 -14.77
CA GLN A 15 4.26 2.76 -14.71
C GLN A 15 5.03 2.86 -16.04
N GLN A 16 4.36 2.74 -17.18
CA GLN A 16 5.02 2.71 -18.50
C GLN A 16 5.71 4.03 -18.89
N GLY A 17 5.45 5.13 -18.17
CA GLY A 17 6.10 6.44 -18.35
C GLY A 17 6.89 6.93 -17.13
N ALA A 18 7.14 6.09 -16.13
CA ALA A 18 7.78 6.50 -14.88
C ALA A 18 9.30 6.70 -15.05
N SER A 19 9.82 7.82 -14.54
CA SER A 19 11.26 8.03 -14.31
C SER A 19 11.57 7.99 -12.82
N ILE A 20 12.70 7.40 -12.48
CA ILE A 20 12.99 6.90 -11.14
C ILE A 20 14.43 7.22 -10.76
N VAL A 21 14.65 7.75 -9.56
CA VAL A 21 15.97 7.94 -8.93
C VAL A 21 15.94 7.39 -7.52
N ILE A 22 16.91 6.53 -7.20
CA ILE A 22 17.12 5.96 -5.87
C ILE A 22 18.36 6.67 -5.29
N VAL A 23 18.21 7.28 -4.11
CA VAL A 23 19.34 7.84 -3.34
C VAL A 23 19.51 6.96 -2.11
N GLU A 24 20.36 5.94 -2.23
CA GLU A 24 20.69 5.06 -1.12
C GLU A 24 21.87 5.61 -0.32
N ASP A 25 21.78 5.47 1.00
CA ASP A 25 22.88 5.79 1.91
C ASP A 25 23.88 4.61 1.88
N ILE A 26 25.18 4.88 1.77
CA ILE A 26 26.21 3.88 1.47
C ILE A 26 26.27 2.79 2.57
N ASP A 27 25.91 3.13 3.80
CA ASP A 27 25.89 2.23 4.96
C ASP A 27 24.73 1.21 4.97
N TYR A 28 23.81 1.25 3.99
CA TYR A 28 22.58 0.45 4.00
C TYR A 28 22.61 -0.72 3.00
N PRO A 29 22.88 -1.97 3.43
CA PRO A 29 22.97 -3.12 2.53
C PRO A 29 21.61 -3.39 1.84
N PRO A 30 21.60 -3.68 0.53
CA PRO A 30 20.38 -3.78 -0.28
C PRO A 30 19.38 -4.80 0.28
N VAL A 31 18.10 -4.67 -0.12
CA VAL A 31 17.08 -5.68 0.19
C VAL A 31 17.49 -6.98 -0.47
N ARG A 32 18.09 -7.88 0.31
CA ARG A 32 18.38 -9.24 -0.13
C ARG A 32 17.04 -9.94 -0.37
N GLU A 33 16.90 -10.62 -1.50
CA GLU A 33 15.91 -11.67 -1.63
C GLU A 33 16.07 -12.64 -0.45
N THR A 34 14.96 -13.19 0.05
CA THR A 34 15.07 -14.23 1.08
C THR A 34 15.85 -15.38 0.48
N SER A 35 17.00 -15.72 1.06
CA SER A 35 17.88 -16.69 0.44
C SER A 35 17.27 -18.09 0.50
N MET A 36 17.33 -18.84 -0.60
CA MET A 36 17.24 -20.30 -0.57
C MET A 36 18.55 -20.87 0.02
N THR A 37 18.88 -20.50 1.26
CA THR A 37 20.09 -20.91 1.99
C THR A 37 20.01 -22.36 2.48
N ASN A 38 18.81 -22.93 2.54
CA ASN A 38 18.61 -24.32 2.93
C ASN A 38 18.70 -25.23 1.70
N SER A 39 19.69 -26.11 1.70
CA SER A 39 19.70 -27.29 0.84
C SER A 39 18.46 -28.13 1.11
N PHE A 40 17.71 -28.50 0.06
CA PHE A 40 16.65 -29.50 0.18
C PHE A 40 17.28 -30.84 0.59
N GLU A 41 17.11 -31.25 1.84
CA GLU A 41 17.39 -32.62 2.25
C GLU A 41 16.37 -33.55 1.60
N ASP A 42 16.84 -34.60 0.93
CA ASP A 42 15.99 -35.45 0.12
C ASP A 42 14.91 -36.14 0.98
N GLY A 43 13.68 -36.16 0.48
CA GLY A 43 12.51 -36.66 1.21
C GLY A 43 11.99 -35.79 2.38
N LYS A 44 12.55 -34.59 2.65
CA LYS A 44 12.02 -33.66 3.67
C LYS A 44 11.29 -32.45 3.07
N LEU A 45 10.20 -32.04 3.72
CA LEU A 45 9.52 -30.79 3.41
C LEU A 45 10.34 -29.59 3.90
N PHE A 46 10.33 -28.51 3.11
CA PHE A 46 11.01 -27.26 3.43
C PHE A 46 10.55 -26.69 4.78
N LEU A 47 11.51 -26.17 5.52
CA LEU A 47 11.32 -25.45 6.78
C LEU A 47 12.07 -24.13 6.67
N ASP A 48 11.40 -23.04 7.01
CA ASP A 48 11.90 -21.69 6.85
C ASP A 48 12.69 -21.26 8.10
N ASN A 49 14.01 -21.42 8.04
CA ASN A 49 14.90 -21.04 9.15
C ASN A 49 14.94 -19.52 9.40
N ASP A 50 14.57 -18.69 8.41
CA ASP A 50 14.49 -17.23 8.57
C ASP A 50 13.15 -16.77 9.17
N PHE A 51 12.12 -17.64 9.15
CA PHE A 51 10.77 -17.35 9.65
C PHE A 51 10.13 -18.60 10.31
N PRO A 52 10.77 -19.15 11.37
CA PRO A 52 10.46 -20.47 11.89
C PRO A 52 9.08 -20.55 12.58
N PRO A 53 8.42 -21.71 12.63
CA PRO A 53 7.11 -21.92 13.25
C PRO A 53 7.16 -21.77 14.79
N SER A 54 7.24 -20.54 15.29
CA SER A 54 7.59 -20.22 16.68
C SER A 54 7.04 -18.86 17.14
N GLU A 55 7.10 -18.59 18.44
CA GLU A 55 6.57 -17.36 19.04
C GLU A 55 7.21 -16.08 18.48
N SER A 56 8.51 -16.09 18.14
CA SER A 56 9.22 -14.90 17.61
C SER A 56 8.75 -14.49 16.21
N THR A 57 8.08 -15.41 15.51
CA THR A 57 7.49 -15.21 14.18
C THR A 57 6.05 -14.71 14.29
N LEU A 58 5.35 -15.05 15.37
CA LEU A 58 4.04 -14.49 15.70
C LEU A 58 4.15 -13.08 16.28
N TYR A 59 5.08 -12.88 17.21
CA TYR A 59 5.18 -11.71 18.08
C TYR A 59 6.61 -11.14 18.11
N HIS A 60 6.71 -9.82 18.05
CA HIS A 60 7.95 -9.07 18.31
C HIS A 60 7.90 -8.32 19.65
N SER A 61 6.73 -8.19 20.27
CA SER A 61 6.54 -7.51 21.55
C SER A 61 6.40 -8.50 22.70
N ASN A 62 7.14 -8.26 23.79
CA ASN A 62 7.04 -9.06 25.02
C ASN A 62 5.70 -8.89 25.78
N LYS A 63 4.71 -8.22 25.18
CA LYS A 63 3.41 -7.93 25.81
C LYS A 63 2.40 -9.07 25.65
N ARG A 64 2.57 -9.92 24.63
CA ARG A 64 1.71 -11.08 24.40
C ARG A 64 2.31 -12.30 25.09
N GLN A 65 1.52 -12.92 25.96
CA GLN A 65 1.89 -14.21 26.53
C GLN A 65 1.75 -15.28 25.45
N ARG A 66 2.68 -16.25 25.46
CA ARG A 66 2.61 -17.46 24.64
C ARG A 66 1.25 -18.14 24.80
N ASP A 67 0.54 -18.36 23.70
CA ASP A 67 -0.70 -19.13 23.70
C ASP A 67 -0.37 -20.59 23.34
N PRO A 68 -0.31 -21.51 24.32
CA PRO A 68 0.06 -22.90 24.08
C PRO A 68 -0.98 -23.68 23.25
N GLN A 69 -2.12 -23.06 22.91
CA GLN A 69 -3.13 -23.64 22.03
C GLN A 69 -2.87 -23.33 20.55
N ILE A 70 -1.88 -22.49 20.22
CA ILE A 70 -1.43 -22.26 18.85
C ILE A 70 -0.48 -23.39 18.44
N VAL A 71 -0.83 -24.06 17.34
CA VAL A 71 -0.02 -25.10 16.70
C VAL A 71 0.11 -24.79 15.21
N TRP A 72 1.31 -25.01 14.67
CA TRP A 72 1.60 -24.78 13.26
C TRP A 72 1.29 -26.06 12.48
N LEU A 73 0.47 -25.96 11.44
CA LEU A 73 0.04 -27.08 10.61
C LEU A 73 0.12 -26.71 9.13
N ARG A 74 0.48 -27.67 8.27
CA ARG A 74 0.48 -27.51 6.81
C ARG A 74 -0.94 -27.68 6.26
N PRO A 75 -1.26 -27.15 5.06
CA PRO A 75 -2.57 -27.25 4.44
C PRO A 75 -3.12 -28.69 4.35
N HIS A 76 -2.25 -29.66 4.04
CA HIS A 76 -2.63 -31.08 3.92
C HIS A 76 -2.96 -31.76 5.26
N GLU A 77 -2.65 -31.14 6.40
CA GLU A 77 -3.02 -31.61 7.75
C GLU A 77 -4.38 -31.05 8.21
N LEU A 78 -4.86 -30.02 7.50
CA LEU A 78 -6.11 -29.30 7.76
C LEU A 78 -7.24 -29.79 6.88
N ILE A 79 -6.97 -30.02 5.58
CA ILE A 79 -7.99 -30.39 4.60
C ILE A 79 -7.45 -31.35 3.52
N ILE A 80 -8.35 -32.14 2.94
CA ILE A 80 -8.05 -33.06 1.83
C ILE A 80 -7.97 -32.27 0.52
N ARG A 81 -6.88 -32.45 -0.25
CA ARG A 81 -6.57 -31.73 -1.50
C ARG A 81 -6.56 -30.20 -1.29
N PRO A 82 -5.59 -29.67 -0.52
CA PRO A 82 -5.33 -28.24 -0.47
C PRO A 82 -4.75 -27.76 -1.80
N GLU A 83 -5.17 -26.58 -2.22
CA GLU A 83 -4.71 -25.91 -3.45
C GLU A 83 -4.29 -24.47 -3.10
N LEU A 84 -3.28 -23.93 -3.78
CA LEU A 84 -2.88 -22.55 -3.52
C LEU A 84 -3.98 -21.58 -3.99
N LEU A 85 -4.51 -21.84 -5.18
CA LEU A 85 -5.56 -21.08 -5.88
C LEU A 85 -6.68 -22.05 -6.27
N VAL A 86 -7.94 -21.65 -6.10
CA VAL A 86 -9.10 -22.42 -6.59
C VAL A 86 -9.89 -21.53 -7.54
N ASP A 87 -9.96 -21.92 -8.81
CA ASP A 87 -10.57 -21.14 -9.91
C ASP A 87 -9.94 -19.73 -10.15
N GLY A 88 -8.74 -19.49 -9.61
CA GLY A 88 -7.94 -18.28 -9.82
C GLY A 88 -7.70 -17.50 -8.53
N VAL A 89 -7.62 -16.17 -8.63
CA VAL A 89 -7.63 -15.26 -7.48
C VAL A 89 -8.90 -14.42 -7.56
N SER A 90 -9.65 -14.32 -6.46
CA SER A 90 -10.82 -13.46 -6.37
C SER A 90 -10.79 -12.59 -5.10
N ARG A 91 -11.41 -11.40 -5.20
CA ARG A 91 -11.56 -10.51 -4.04
C ARG A 91 -12.50 -11.06 -2.96
N HIS A 92 -13.30 -12.07 -3.26
CA HIS A 92 -14.30 -12.65 -2.33
C HIS A 92 -13.68 -13.71 -1.41
N ASP A 93 -12.53 -14.25 -1.81
CA ASP A 93 -11.72 -15.23 -1.09
C ASP A 93 -11.31 -14.65 0.26
N ILE A 94 -10.86 -13.39 0.27
CA ILE A 94 -10.21 -12.78 1.43
C ILE A 94 -11.17 -12.62 2.62
N VAL A 95 -10.91 -13.40 3.67
CA VAL A 95 -11.56 -13.32 4.99
C VAL A 95 -10.50 -13.03 6.06
N GLN A 96 -10.61 -11.89 6.74
CA GLN A 96 -9.71 -11.51 7.83
C GLN A 96 -9.79 -12.47 9.03
N GLY A 97 -8.64 -12.66 9.70
CA GLY A 97 -8.53 -13.39 10.97
C GLY A 97 -8.52 -12.48 12.19
N ILE A 98 -7.80 -12.88 13.25
CA ILE A 98 -7.66 -12.10 14.49
C ILE A 98 -6.66 -10.93 14.39
N LEU A 99 -5.87 -10.86 13.30
CA LEU A 99 -4.83 -9.86 13.12
C LEU A 99 -5.43 -8.51 12.70
N ALA A 100 -4.83 -7.42 13.16
CA ALA A 100 -5.26 -6.05 12.82
C ALA A 100 -4.57 -5.53 11.54
N ASP A 101 -4.50 -6.37 10.51
CA ASP A 101 -3.81 -6.14 9.24
C ASP A 101 -4.77 -5.76 8.09
N CYS A 102 -6.01 -5.36 8.40
CA CYS A 102 -7.07 -5.03 7.43
C CYS A 102 -6.63 -4.12 6.26
N TRP A 103 -5.63 -3.27 6.46
CA TRP A 103 -4.99 -2.42 5.45
C TRP A 103 -4.32 -3.24 4.34
N PHE A 104 -3.68 -4.34 4.68
CA PHE A 104 -3.06 -5.29 3.77
C PHE A 104 -4.14 -6.11 3.05
N LEU A 105 -5.06 -6.73 3.78
CA LEU A 105 -6.13 -7.55 3.19
C LEU A 105 -7.08 -6.75 2.29
N SER A 106 -7.38 -5.48 2.62
CA SER A 106 -8.13 -4.58 1.73
C SER A 106 -7.36 -4.22 0.46
N SER A 107 -6.02 -4.18 0.54
CA SER A 107 -5.15 -3.94 -0.61
C SER A 107 -5.08 -5.18 -1.51
N CYS A 108 -4.92 -6.38 -0.95
CA CYS A 108 -5.07 -7.65 -1.67
C CYS A 108 -6.45 -7.73 -2.36
N SER A 109 -7.53 -7.33 -1.67
CA SER A 109 -8.90 -7.31 -2.20
C SER A 109 -9.10 -6.28 -3.33
N ALA A 110 -8.32 -5.20 -3.34
CA ALA A 110 -8.30 -4.25 -4.45
C ALA A 110 -7.55 -4.84 -5.67
N VAL A 111 -6.35 -5.40 -5.44
CA VAL A 111 -5.45 -5.92 -6.49
C VAL A 111 -5.96 -7.22 -7.11
N ALA A 112 -6.69 -8.05 -6.37
CA ALA A 112 -7.38 -9.26 -6.84
C ALA A 112 -8.40 -9.01 -7.99
N GLN A 113 -8.69 -7.75 -8.31
CA GLN A 113 -9.51 -7.38 -9.47
C GLN A 113 -8.71 -7.33 -10.80
N ARG A 114 -7.39 -7.51 -10.74
CA ARG A 114 -6.45 -7.57 -11.87
C ARG A 114 -5.63 -8.87 -11.80
N PRO A 115 -6.14 -9.99 -12.35
CA PRO A 115 -5.46 -11.30 -12.29
C PRO A 115 -4.04 -11.26 -12.86
N ASP A 116 -3.81 -10.49 -13.93
CA ASP A 116 -2.50 -10.28 -14.56
C ASP A 116 -1.44 -9.64 -13.64
N LEU A 117 -1.88 -8.89 -12.63
CA LEU A 117 -1.00 -8.34 -11.61
C LEU A 117 -0.83 -9.31 -10.43
N MET A 118 -1.89 -10.05 -10.08
CA MET A 118 -1.80 -11.12 -9.08
C MET A 118 -0.89 -12.27 -9.53
N GLU A 119 -0.80 -12.59 -10.82
CA GLU A 119 0.17 -13.56 -11.37
C GLU A 119 1.63 -13.13 -11.18
N LYS A 120 1.91 -11.80 -11.10
CA LYS A 120 3.24 -11.30 -10.75
C LYS A 120 3.54 -11.52 -9.26
N VAL A 121 2.54 -11.31 -8.39
CA VAL A 121 2.63 -11.45 -6.93
C VAL A 121 2.65 -12.92 -6.49
N ILE A 122 1.87 -13.77 -7.15
CA ILE A 122 1.68 -15.19 -6.87
C ILE A 122 2.06 -15.98 -8.13
N PRO A 123 3.33 -16.41 -8.27
CA PRO A 123 3.74 -17.30 -9.34
C PRO A 123 2.88 -18.58 -9.39
N SER A 124 2.51 -19.00 -10.60
CA SER A 124 1.74 -20.22 -10.84
C SER A 124 2.54 -21.50 -10.52
N ASN A 125 1.87 -22.66 -10.57
CA ASN A 125 2.48 -23.99 -10.47
C ASN A 125 3.18 -24.30 -9.13
N GLN A 126 2.53 -23.92 -8.03
CA GLN A 126 3.02 -24.16 -6.66
C GLN A 126 2.08 -25.14 -5.92
N PRO A 127 2.32 -26.47 -6.01
CA PRO A 127 1.45 -27.46 -5.37
C PRO A 127 1.56 -27.41 -3.84
N LEU A 128 0.46 -27.67 -3.14
CA LEU A 128 0.39 -27.80 -1.66
C LEU A 128 0.19 -29.25 -1.20
N SER A 129 0.14 -30.20 -2.13
CA SER A 129 0.11 -31.64 -1.89
C SER A 129 0.42 -32.41 -3.17
N GLY A 130 0.73 -33.71 -3.08
CA GLY A 130 0.93 -34.57 -4.24
C GLY A 130 2.29 -34.44 -4.92
N GLU A 131 2.33 -34.67 -6.23
CA GLU A 131 3.56 -34.62 -7.02
C GLU A 131 4.17 -33.20 -7.06
N GLY A 132 5.49 -33.11 -6.96
CA GLY A 132 6.21 -31.83 -6.91
C GLY A 132 6.08 -31.03 -5.61
N TYR A 133 5.24 -31.46 -4.65
CA TYR A 133 5.11 -30.80 -3.36
C TYR A 133 6.39 -30.88 -2.53
N LYS A 134 6.89 -29.73 -2.10
CA LYS A 134 8.10 -29.59 -1.26
C LYS A 134 7.88 -28.78 0.02
N GLY A 135 6.64 -28.42 0.35
CA GLY A 135 6.33 -27.61 1.54
C GLY A 135 6.88 -26.18 1.51
N ILE A 136 7.15 -25.64 0.31
CA ILE A 136 7.66 -24.29 0.03
C ILE A 136 6.70 -23.56 -0.91
N VAL A 137 6.47 -22.27 -0.65
CA VAL A 137 5.64 -21.39 -1.47
C VAL A 137 6.36 -20.05 -1.62
N THR A 138 6.18 -19.43 -2.78
CA THR A 138 6.91 -18.26 -3.25
C THR A 138 5.93 -17.16 -3.60
N PHE A 139 6.25 -15.94 -3.19
CA PHE A 139 5.52 -14.72 -3.52
C PHE A 139 6.50 -13.63 -3.97
N ARG A 140 6.00 -12.60 -4.64
CA ARG A 140 6.80 -11.43 -5.02
C ARG A 140 6.13 -10.15 -4.52
N PHE A 141 6.93 -9.27 -3.94
CA PHE A 141 6.52 -7.94 -3.52
C PHE A 141 7.42 -6.91 -4.20
N TRP A 142 6.84 -5.80 -4.64
CA TRP A 142 7.61 -4.67 -5.13
C TRP A 142 8.24 -3.94 -3.94
N ARG A 143 9.55 -3.69 -4.00
CA ARG A 143 10.33 -2.99 -2.98
C ARG A 143 11.29 -2.03 -3.67
N PHE A 144 11.14 -0.74 -3.38
CA PHE A 144 12.16 0.28 -3.63
C PHE A 144 12.71 0.25 -5.08
N GLY A 145 11.81 0.15 -6.06
CA GLY A 145 12.14 0.13 -7.49
C GLY A 145 12.04 -1.24 -8.16
N HIS A 146 12.18 -2.35 -7.44
CA HIS A 146 12.31 -3.69 -8.01
C HIS A 146 11.38 -4.73 -7.37
N TRP A 147 11.13 -5.85 -8.05
CA TRP A 147 10.40 -6.97 -7.47
C TRP A 147 11.36 -7.86 -6.66
N VAL A 148 10.98 -8.19 -5.43
CA VAL A 148 11.74 -9.05 -4.52
C VAL A 148 10.98 -10.34 -4.31
N THR A 149 11.66 -11.47 -4.50
CA THR A 149 11.12 -12.81 -4.25
C THR A 149 11.19 -13.15 -2.76
N VAL A 150 10.08 -13.64 -2.20
CA VAL A 150 9.95 -14.10 -0.81
C VAL A 150 9.51 -15.56 -0.81
N TYR A 151 10.37 -16.43 -0.27
CA TYR A 151 10.08 -17.84 -0.03
C TYR A 151 9.63 -18.03 1.42
N VAL A 152 8.60 -18.86 1.63
CA VAL A 152 8.11 -19.32 2.93
C VAL A 152 7.83 -20.82 2.88
N ASP A 153 7.93 -21.51 4.01
CA ASP A 153 7.26 -22.81 4.14
C ASP A 153 5.73 -22.62 4.28
N ASP A 154 4.96 -23.68 4.05
CA ASP A 154 3.49 -23.63 4.13
C ASP A 154 2.90 -23.91 5.53
N LEU A 155 3.71 -23.96 6.60
CA LEU A 155 3.19 -24.08 7.97
C LEU A 155 2.41 -22.82 8.34
N LEU A 156 1.15 -22.97 8.75
CA LEU A 156 0.28 -21.85 9.13
C LEU A 156 -0.10 -21.92 10.62
N PRO A 157 -0.19 -20.77 11.32
CA PRO A 157 -0.65 -20.73 12.72
C PRO A 157 -2.12 -21.13 12.83
N THR A 158 -2.40 -22.13 13.66
CA THR A 158 -3.77 -22.64 13.88
C THR A 158 -4.10 -22.79 15.36
N LYS A 159 -5.39 -22.74 15.69
CA LYS A 159 -5.92 -23.02 17.01
C LYS A 159 -7.11 -23.95 16.86
N LYS A 160 -7.08 -25.13 17.51
CA LYS A 160 -8.09 -26.20 17.34
C LYS A 160 -8.29 -26.60 15.86
N LYS A 161 -7.20 -26.77 15.10
CA LYS A 161 -7.19 -27.05 13.64
C LYS A 161 -7.93 -26.01 12.76
N LYS A 162 -8.02 -24.75 13.20
CA LYS A 162 -8.52 -23.63 12.39
C LYS A 162 -7.46 -22.55 12.28
N LEU A 163 -7.27 -22.00 11.08
CA LEU A 163 -6.42 -20.84 10.84
C LEU A 163 -6.87 -19.68 11.75
N ILE A 164 -5.92 -19.03 12.44
CA ILE A 164 -6.23 -17.90 13.33
C ILE A 164 -6.14 -16.54 12.61
N TYR A 165 -5.30 -16.46 11.58
CA TYR A 165 -5.10 -15.26 10.76
C TYR A 165 -5.96 -15.33 9.48
N SER A 166 -5.57 -14.63 8.42
CA SER A 166 -6.36 -14.57 7.18
C SER A 166 -6.56 -15.95 6.54
N ARG A 167 -7.62 -16.10 5.76
CA ARG A 167 -7.98 -17.33 5.04
C ARG A 167 -8.82 -17.03 3.81
N SER A 168 -8.95 -18.02 2.91
CA SER A 168 -9.99 -17.98 1.88
C SER A 168 -11.37 -18.30 2.47
N SER A 169 -12.42 -17.85 1.79
CA SER A 169 -13.80 -18.31 1.98
C SER A 169 -14.03 -19.71 1.39
N GLU A 170 -13.22 -20.13 0.40
CA GLU A 170 -13.13 -21.50 -0.07
C GLU A 170 -12.17 -22.30 0.84
N PRO A 171 -12.64 -23.33 1.59
CA PRO A 171 -11.83 -24.00 2.60
C PRO A 171 -10.57 -24.73 2.08
N ARG A 172 -10.50 -25.05 0.77
CA ARG A 172 -9.35 -25.71 0.16
C ARG A 172 -8.29 -24.76 -0.36
N GLU A 173 -8.55 -23.45 -0.35
CA GLU A 173 -7.69 -22.42 -0.93
C GLU A 173 -6.85 -21.69 0.13
N PHE A 174 -5.55 -21.55 -0.13
CA PHE A 174 -4.59 -21.05 0.87
C PHE A 174 -3.79 -19.81 0.48
N TRP A 175 -3.98 -19.23 -0.72
CA TRP A 175 -3.17 -18.07 -1.14
C TRP A 175 -3.26 -16.88 -0.18
N VAL A 176 -4.44 -16.59 0.37
CA VAL A 176 -4.64 -15.46 1.30
C VAL A 176 -3.73 -15.61 2.52
N SER A 177 -3.77 -16.78 3.18
CA SER A 177 -3.00 -17.09 4.39
C SER A 177 -1.49 -17.13 4.14
N LEU A 178 -1.08 -17.67 3.00
CA LEU A 178 0.33 -17.84 2.64
C LEU A 178 0.95 -16.52 2.14
N LEU A 179 0.17 -15.68 1.46
CA LEU A 179 0.58 -14.33 1.07
C LEU A 179 0.72 -13.41 2.31
N GLU A 180 -0.21 -13.49 3.26
CA GLU A 180 -0.10 -12.84 4.58
C GLU A 180 1.15 -13.31 5.33
N LYS A 181 1.45 -14.63 5.33
CA LYS A 181 2.69 -15.16 5.91
C LYS A 181 3.96 -14.59 5.25
N ALA A 182 4.02 -14.58 3.92
CA ALA A 182 5.16 -14.05 3.19
C ALA A 182 5.37 -12.54 3.44
N TYR A 183 4.28 -11.79 3.55
CA TYR A 183 4.33 -10.39 3.92
C TYR A 183 4.75 -10.20 5.40
N ALA A 184 4.25 -11.04 6.31
CA ALA A 184 4.69 -11.05 7.70
C ALA A 184 6.20 -11.34 7.82
N LYS A 185 6.76 -12.26 7.01
CA LYS A 185 8.21 -12.51 6.90
C LYS A 185 8.97 -11.26 6.46
N LEU A 186 8.46 -10.57 5.45
CA LEU A 186 9.08 -9.34 4.93
C LEU A 186 9.13 -8.20 5.95
N HIS A 187 8.15 -8.11 6.86
CA HIS A 187 8.12 -7.10 7.95
C HIS A 187 8.76 -7.59 9.26
N GLY A 188 8.87 -8.91 9.46
CA GLY A 188 9.64 -9.60 10.50
C GLY A 188 8.84 -10.40 11.54
N SER A 189 7.52 -10.23 11.61
CA SER A 189 6.58 -11.06 12.39
C SER A 189 5.14 -10.77 11.98
N TYR A 190 4.18 -11.63 12.32
CA TYR A 190 2.75 -11.33 12.12
C TYR A 190 2.31 -10.07 12.88
N GLU A 191 2.72 -9.89 14.14
CA GLU A 191 2.43 -8.67 14.92
C GLU A 191 2.96 -7.38 14.26
N ALA A 192 3.98 -7.45 13.38
CA ALA A 192 4.46 -6.29 12.61
C ALA A 192 3.47 -5.76 11.56
N LEU A 193 2.50 -6.59 11.17
CA LEU A 193 1.43 -6.21 10.24
C LEU A 193 0.30 -5.44 10.94
N GLU A 194 0.19 -5.47 12.27
CA GLU A 194 -0.86 -4.74 12.99
C GLU A 194 -0.72 -3.21 12.79
N GLY A 195 -1.80 -2.54 12.38
CA GLY A 195 -1.85 -1.08 12.28
C GLY A 195 -0.96 -0.48 11.19
N GLY A 196 -1.26 -0.72 9.91
CA GLY A 196 -0.58 -0.11 8.76
C GLY A 196 -1.46 0.77 7.87
N GLN A 197 -0.87 1.30 6.79
CA GLN A 197 -1.55 2.12 5.78
C GLN A 197 -1.75 1.34 4.49
N ALA A 198 -2.97 1.30 3.94
CA ALA A 198 -3.25 0.55 2.70
C ALA A 198 -2.41 1.04 1.51
N MET A 199 -1.96 2.31 1.52
CA MET A 199 -1.03 2.84 0.53
C MET A 199 0.29 2.04 0.49
N ASP A 200 0.78 1.57 1.64
CA ASP A 200 2.02 0.80 1.72
C ASP A 200 1.86 -0.56 1.03
N ALA A 201 0.76 -1.26 1.35
CA ALA A 201 0.46 -2.57 0.78
C ALA A 201 0.13 -2.49 -0.72
N LEU A 202 -0.62 -1.47 -1.15
CA LEU A 202 -0.86 -1.23 -2.57
C LEU A 202 0.45 -1.01 -3.33
N VAL A 203 1.37 -0.18 -2.85
CA VAL A 203 2.68 -0.01 -3.50
C VAL A 203 3.50 -1.30 -3.45
N ASP A 204 3.47 -2.06 -2.34
CA ASP A 204 4.21 -3.32 -2.22
C ASP A 204 3.62 -4.47 -3.07
N LEU A 205 2.34 -4.40 -3.46
CA LEU A 205 1.65 -5.38 -4.33
C LEU A 205 1.63 -5.00 -5.81
N THR A 206 1.78 -3.72 -6.15
CA THR A 206 1.62 -3.24 -7.54
C THR A 206 2.88 -2.56 -8.10
N GLY A 207 3.74 -2.03 -7.23
CA GLY A 207 4.82 -1.11 -7.58
C GLY A 207 4.34 0.26 -8.06
N GLY A 208 3.03 0.56 -8.03
CA GLY A 208 2.47 1.84 -8.46
C GLY A 208 2.83 2.99 -7.50
N LEU A 209 2.31 4.17 -7.81
CA LEU A 209 2.29 5.34 -6.91
C LEU A 209 0.96 5.36 -6.16
N ALA A 210 0.96 5.63 -4.85
CA ALA A 210 -0.27 5.72 -4.05
C ALA A 210 -0.53 7.14 -3.52
N GLU A 211 -1.69 7.69 -3.86
CA GLU A 211 -2.12 9.04 -3.49
C GLU A 211 -3.12 8.96 -2.35
N MET A 212 -2.83 9.60 -1.22
CA MET A 212 -3.75 9.70 -0.07
C MET A 212 -4.42 11.07 -0.02
N TYR A 213 -5.76 11.07 0.03
CA TYR A 213 -6.59 12.26 0.21
C TYR A 213 -7.27 12.21 1.58
N VAL A 214 -7.12 13.28 2.35
CA VAL A 214 -7.94 13.53 3.55
C VAL A 214 -9.30 14.04 3.09
N LEU A 215 -10.38 13.33 3.43
CA LEU A 215 -11.72 13.60 2.89
C LEU A 215 -12.38 14.85 3.48
N GLU A 216 -11.95 15.29 4.66
CA GLU A 216 -12.41 16.52 5.31
C GLU A 216 -11.92 17.79 4.58
N SER A 217 -10.72 17.74 3.98
CA SER A 217 -10.08 18.80 3.19
C SER A 217 -9.94 18.44 1.70
N ALA A 218 -10.78 17.52 1.21
CA ALA A 218 -10.71 17.04 -0.17
C ALA A 218 -11.04 18.13 -1.20
N PRO A 219 -10.34 18.16 -2.34
CA PRO A 219 -10.63 19.12 -3.40
C PRO A 219 -12.04 18.88 -3.99
N PRO A 220 -12.79 19.92 -4.40
CA PRO A 220 -14.17 19.78 -4.88
C PRO A 220 -14.36 18.83 -6.07
N HIS A 221 -13.31 18.63 -6.87
CA HIS A 221 -13.31 17.75 -8.04
C HIS A 221 -12.90 16.29 -7.73
N LEU A 222 -12.65 15.92 -6.46
CA LEU A 222 -12.15 14.60 -6.08
C LEU A 222 -13.05 13.46 -6.58
N TYR A 223 -14.38 13.63 -6.62
CA TYR A 223 -15.27 12.58 -7.12
C TYR A 223 -15.04 12.29 -8.61
N ASN A 224 -14.81 13.31 -9.44
CA ASN A 224 -14.55 13.14 -10.87
C ASN A 224 -13.21 12.44 -11.09
N PHE A 225 -12.18 12.81 -10.31
CA PHE A 225 -10.90 12.11 -10.32
C PHE A 225 -11.03 10.64 -9.86
N LEU A 226 -11.77 10.39 -8.79
CA LEU A 226 -12.06 9.05 -8.28
C LEU A 226 -12.81 8.17 -9.30
N LEU A 227 -13.78 8.74 -10.03
CA LEU A 227 -14.50 8.07 -11.11
C LEU A 227 -13.57 7.75 -12.30
N GLN A 228 -12.73 8.71 -12.73
CA GLN A 228 -11.73 8.48 -13.77
C GLN A 228 -10.70 7.42 -13.36
N ALA A 229 -10.16 7.51 -12.15
CA ALA A 229 -9.21 6.53 -11.62
C ALA A 229 -9.83 5.12 -11.57
N SER A 230 -11.06 4.99 -11.05
CA SER A 230 -11.80 3.72 -11.03
C SER A 230 -12.09 3.16 -12.43
N THR A 231 -12.32 4.03 -13.42
CA THR A 231 -12.56 3.64 -14.81
C THR A 231 -11.26 3.19 -15.50
N ASN A 232 -10.15 3.82 -15.15
CA ASN A 232 -8.80 3.50 -15.64
C ASN A 232 -8.12 2.33 -14.87
N GLY A 233 -8.88 1.57 -14.09
CA GLY A 233 -8.39 0.38 -13.38
C GLY A 233 -7.48 0.65 -12.18
N ALA A 234 -7.51 1.86 -11.60
CA ALA A 234 -6.75 2.17 -10.39
C ALA A 234 -7.27 1.36 -9.18
N PHE A 235 -6.36 0.97 -8.29
CA PHE A 235 -6.72 0.26 -7.06
C PHE A 235 -7.05 1.26 -5.96
N ILE A 236 -8.26 1.17 -5.40
CA ILE A 236 -8.79 2.20 -4.51
C ILE A 236 -9.18 1.56 -3.17
N THR A 237 -8.72 2.19 -2.08
CA THR A 237 -9.11 1.83 -0.71
C THR A 237 -9.54 3.09 0.05
N CYS A 238 -10.30 2.91 1.11
CA CYS A 238 -10.63 4.00 2.04
C CYS A 238 -10.59 3.51 3.48
N SER A 239 -10.36 4.40 4.43
CA SER A 239 -10.35 4.05 5.86
C SER A 239 -11.06 5.07 6.73
N ARG A 240 -11.48 4.63 7.91
CA ARG A 240 -11.98 5.49 8.98
C ARG A 240 -10.94 5.56 10.10
N LYS A 241 -10.63 6.77 10.57
CA LYS A 241 -9.68 6.99 11.67
C LYS A 241 -10.24 6.39 12.95
N GLY A 242 -9.36 5.86 13.79
CA GLY A 242 -9.68 5.21 15.07
C GLY A 242 -8.47 4.41 15.55
N ASP A 243 -8.51 3.89 16.78
CA ASP A 243 -7.53 2.88 17.19
C ASP A 243 -7.89 1.55 16.53
N TRP A 244 -6.95 0.96 15.79
CA TRP A 244 -7.12 -0.35 15.15
C TRP A 244 -7.36 -1.46 16.19
N LYS A 245 -7.00 -1.26 17.46
CA LYS A 245 -7.33 -2.19 18.56
C LYS A 245 -8.83 -2.25 18.87
N GLU A 246 -9.56 -1.18 18.58
CA GLU A 246 -11.02 -1.12 18.72
C GLU A 246 -11.74 -1.59 17.44
N SER A 247 -11.00 -1.94 16.38
CA SER A 247 -11.60 -2.38 15.12
C SER A 247 -12.43 -3.65 15.25
N GLY A 248 -12.35 -4.43 16.34
CA GLY A 248 -13.16 -5.64 16.53
C GLY A 248 -14.69 -5.45 16.59
N LYS A 249 -15.23 -4.23 16.44
CA LYS A 249 -16.67 -3.95 16.49
C LYS A 249 -17.11 -2.84 15.52
N ALA A 250 -18.25 -3.04 14.86
CA ALA A 250 -18.93 -2.01 14.07
C ALA A 250 -19.85 -1.12 14.92
N ASP A 251 -20.07 0.11 14.44
CA ASP A 251 -21.04 1.05 15.00
C ASP A 251 -22.50 0.73 14.62
N SER A 252 -23.43 1.58 15.05
CA SER A 252 -24.86 1.44 14.77
C SER A 252 -25.23 1.53 13.28
N ASN A 253 -24.33 2.01 12.40
CA ASN A 253 -24.53 2.04 10.96
C ASN A 253 -23.86 0.85 10.23
N GLY A 254 -23.24 -0.07 10.97
CA GLY A 254 -22.49 -1.20 10.42
C GLY A 254 -21.06 -0.86 9.97
N LEU A 255 -20.51 0.29 10.40
CA LEU A 255 -19.16 0.71 10.04
C LEU A 255 -18.18 0.58 11.20
N VAL A 256 -17.04 -0.05 10.91
CA VAL A 256 -15.92 -0.28 11.82
C VAL A 256 -14.98 0.93 11.88
N SER A 257 -14.49 1.27 13.07
CA SER A 257 -13.50 2.33 13.32
C SER A 257 -12.07 1.79 13.24
N GLY A 258 -11.10 2.64 12.86
CA GLY A 258 -9.69 2.23 12.74
C GLY A 258 -9.45 1.13 11.69
N HIS A 259 -10.33 1.05 10.67
CA HIS A 259 -10.42 -0.07 9.73
C HIS A 259 -10.33 0.41 8.28
N ALA A 260 -9.78 -0.46 7.43
CA ALA A 260 -9.62 -0.24 6.00
C ALA A 260 -10.67 -1.03 5.20
N TYR A 261 -11.05 -0.49 4.04
CA TYR A 261 -12.03 -1.04 3.13
C TYR A 261 -11.55 -0.89 1.69
N THR A 262 -12.01 -1.77 0.80
CA THR A 262 -11.79 -1.66 -0.65
C THR A 262 -12.92 -0.87 -1.30
N ILE A 263 -12.60 0.04 -2.24
CA ILE A 263 -13.58 0.61 -3.17
C ILE A 263 -13.56 -0.22 -4.46
N SER A 264 -14.69 -0.81 -4.80
CA SER A 264 -14.84 -1.83 -5.86
C SER A 264 -15.69 -1.38 -7.06
N ALA A 265 -16.24 -0.17 -7.01
CA ALA A 265 -16.86 0.56 -8.12
C ALA A 265 -17.14 2.01 -7.71
N VAL A 266 -17.15 2.90 -8.68
CA VAL A 266 -17.58 4.30 -8.57
C VAL A 266 -18.54 4.56 -9.72
N ALA A 267 -19.71 5.14 -9.45
CA ALA A 267 -20.74 5.33 -10.48
C ALA A 267 -21.67 6.51 -10.18
N THR A 268 -21.95 7.31 -11.22
CA THR A 268 -23.03 8.30 -11.21
C THR A 268 -24.30 7.65 -11.75
N VAL A 269 -25.39 7.68 -10.97
CA VAL A 269 -26.68 7.07 -11.32
C VAL A 269 -27.74 8.15 -11.44
N LYS A 270 -28.47 8.18 -12.56
CA LYS A 270 -29.65 9.04 -12.73
C LYS A 270 -30.80 8.52 -11.87
N LEU A 271 -31.29 9.34 -10.96
CA LEU A 271 -32.47 9.03 -10.17
C LEU A 271 -33.75 9.27 -10.99
N SER A 272 -34.85 8.61 -10.59
CA SER A 272 -36.18 8.83 -11.20
C SER A 272 -36.69 10.27 -11.08
N THR A 273 -36.10 11.07 -10.19
CA THR A 273 -36.32 12.52 -10.04
C THR A 273 -35.61 13.37 -11.08
N GLY A 274 -34.83 12.77 -11.98
CA GLY A 274 -34.00 13.48 -12.98
C GLY A 274 -32.68 14.06 -12.45
N SER A 275 -32.41 13.93 -11.15
CA SER A 275 -31.14 14.35 -10.53
C SER A 275 -30.13 13.21 -10.46
N ASP A 276 -28.84 13.52 -10.54
CA ASP A 276 -27.76 12.54 -10.39
C ASP A 276 -27.48 12.18 -8.93
N ALA A 277 -27.12 10.91 -8.69
CA ALA A 277 -26.58 10.41 -7.43
C ALA A 277 -25.16 9.86 -7.63
N TYR A 278 -24.22 10.33 -6.81
CA TYR A 278 -22.81 9.97 -6.86
C TYR A 278 -22.53 8.84 -5.87
N LEU A 279 -22.34 7.63 -6.38
CA LEU A 279 -22.20 6.41 -5.59
C LEU A 279 -20.78 5.84 -5.62
N VAL A 280 -20.44 5.11 -4.55
CA VAL A 280 -19.18 4.38 -4.35
C VAL A 280 -19.51 3.06 -3.67
N ARG A 281 -19.10 1.92 -4.24
CA ARG A 281 -19.33 0.59 -3.66
C ARG A 281 -18.12 0.17 -2.81
N ILE A 282 -18.34 -0.03 -1.52
CA ILE A 282 -17.30 -0.31 -0.52
C ILE A 282 -17.41 -1.78 -0.07
N ARG A 283 -16.29 -2.49 0.07
CA ARG A 283 -16.19 -3.86 0.61
C ARG A 283 -15.43 -3.87 1.94
N ASN A 284 -15.98 -4.55 2.94
CA ASN A 284 -15.32 -4.88 4.20
C ASN A 284 -14.46 -6.17 4.03
N PRO A 285 -13.15 -6.18 4.37
CA PRO A 285 -12.29 -7.37 4.27
C PRO A 285 -12.64 -8.51 5.25
N TRP A 286 -13.61 -8.33 6.15
CA TRP A 286 -14.03 -9.35 7.11
C TRP A 286 -14.77 -10.55 6.52
N GLY A 287 -15.31 -10.45 5.31
CA GLY A 287 -16.04 -11.56 4.67
C GLY A 287 -17.21 -12.09 5.50
N ASN A 288 -17.91 -11.21 6.22
CA ASN A 288 -19.06 -11.53 7.05
C ASN A 288 -20.16 -10.45 6.88
N ASP A 289 -21.34 -10.69 7.47
CA ASP A 289 -22.53 -9.84 7.33
C ASP A 289 -22.41 -8.42 7.98
N THR A 290 -21.21 -7.99 8.37
CA THR A 290 -20.97 -6.65 8.94
C THR A 290 -20.87 -5.62 7.82
N GLU A 291 -22.04 -5.15 7.40
CA GLU A 291 -22.21 -4.24 6.27
C GLU A 291 -22.97 -2.96 6.63
N TRP A 292 -22.85 -1.96 5.77
CA TRP A 292 -23.55 -0.68 5.89
C TRP A 292 -25.07 -0.87 5.89
N ASN A 293 -25.74 -0.42 6.95
CA ASN A 293 -27.20 -0.56 7.10
C ASN A 293 -28.00 0.72 6.74
N GLY A 294 -27.32 1.79 6.29
CA GLY A 294 -27.97 3.05 5.92
C GLY A 294 -28.51 3.08 4.48
N LYS A 295 -28.65 4.28 3.90
CA LYS A 295 -29.16 4.48 2.53
C LYS A 295 -28.32 3.71 1.49
N TRP A 296 -28.97 3.06 0.53
CA TRP A 296 -28.35 2.21 -0.51
C TRP A 296 -27.70 0.92 -0.01
N ASN A 297 -28.17 0.38 1.12
CA ASN A 297 -27.86 -1.00 1.51
C ASN A 297 -28.64 -2.02 0.66
N ASP A 298 -28.18 -3.27 0.64
CA ASP A 298 -28.71 -4.37 -0.17
C ASP A 298 -30.16 -4.77 0.18
N ARG A 299 -30.66 -4.36 1.35
CA ARG A 299 -32.02 -4.60 1.84
C ARG A 299 -32.95 -3.39 1.65
N GLY A 300 -32.48 -2.30 1.02
CA GLY A 300 -33.06 -0.97 1.17
C GLY A 300 -33.31 -0.17 -0.11
N GLN A 301 -34.32 -0.56 -0.91
CA GLN A 301 -34.91 0.35 -1.90
C GLN A 301 -35.69 1.49 -1.20
N LYS A 302 -35.07 2.66 -0.98
CA LYS A 302 -35.73 3.99 -0.89
C LYS A 302 -34.72 5.15 -0.88
N MET A 303 -35.02 6.20 -1.66
CA MET A 303 -34.17 7.39 -1.84
C MET A 303 -34.40 8.46 -0.75
N TYR A 304 -33.50 9.48 -0.72
CA TYR A 304 -33.76 10.94 -0.61
C TYR A 304 -32.83 11.74 0.35
N ASN A 305 -32.34 12.89 -0.15
CA ASN A 305 -32.08 14.21 0.50
C ASN A 305 -31.18 14.34 1.78
N ARG A 306 -30.48 15.48 2.07
CA ARG A 306 -29.84 16.59 1.28
C ARG A 306 -28.98 17.48 2.25
N ARG A 307 -28.01 18.28 1.74
CA ARG A 307 -27.25 19.42 2.40
C ARG A 307 -26.16 19.03 3.43
N HIS A 308 -25.15 19.85 3.78
CA HIS A 308 -24.22 20.81 3.11
C HIS A 308 -23.21 21.34 4.16
N CYS A 309 -22.00 21.76 3.75
CA CYS A 309 -21.14 22.87 4.26
C CYS A 309 -19.62 22.58 4.25
N SER A 310 -18.81 23.65 4.30
CA SER A 310 -17.40 23.77 3.85
C SER A 310 -16.52 24.51 4.87
N ALA A 311 -15.18 24.41 4.78
CA ALA A 311 -14.22 25.54 4.78
C ALA A 311 -12.73 25.12 4.78
N ASP A 312 -11.86 25.97 4.21
CA ASP A 312 -10.38 25.88 4.14
C ASP A 312 -9.64 26.29 5.43
N VAL A 313 -8.28 26.20 5.44
CA VAL A 313 -7.34 27.36 5.59
C VAL A 313 -5.85 26.90 5.60
N SER A 314 -4.95 27.77 5.13
CA SER A 314 -3.47 27.62 5.02
C SER A 314 -2.69 28.22 6.23
N HIS A 315 -1.34 28.27 6.37
CA HIS A 315 -0.18 28.19 5.45
C HIS A 315 1.10 27.74 6.24
N SER A 316 2.29 27.72 5.62
CA SER A 316 3.57 27.21 6.18
C SER A 316 4.64 28.28 6.50
N ARG A 317 5.75 27.85 7.13
CA ARG A 317 7.09 28.48 7.14
C ARG A 317 8.14 27.35 7.01
N ILE A 318 9.29 27.61 6.39
CA ILE A 318 10.36 26.63 6.14
C ILE A 318 11.65 27.04 6.87
N ILE A 319 12.46 26.04 7.29
CA ILE A 319 13.79 26.16 7.89
C ILE A 319 14.76 25.28 7.08
N ASP A 320 16.03 25.68 7.08
CA ASP A 320 17.13 25.07 6.31
C ASP A 320 17.49 23.64 6.77
N CYS A 321 17.81 22.74 5.83
CA CYS A 321 18.14 21.32 6.08
C CYS A 321 19.05 20.76 4.98
N ASN A 322 20.06 19.97 5.38
CA ASN A 322 21.07 19.37 4.48
C ASN A 322 20.46 18.65 3.26
N LEU A 323 20.77 19.12 2.05
CA LEU A 323 20.19 18.65 0.79
C LEU A 323 20.94 17.47 0.16
N CYS A 324 20.19 16.55 -0.43
CA CYS A 324 20.60 15.76 -1.59
C CYS A 324 19.64 16.11 -2.74
N GLU A 325 20.15 16.59 -3.87
CA GLU A 325 19.32 17.18 -4.93
C GLU A 325 19.03 16.19 -6.07
N ALA A 326 17.84 16.29 -6.68
CA ALA A 326 17.50 15.54 -7.89
C ALA A 326 16.97 16.47 -8.98
N ALA A 327 17.51 16.36 -10.20
CA ALA A 327 17.10 17.16 -11.36
C ALA A 327 16.13 16.40 -12.28
N ALA A 328 15.05 17.07 -12.67
CA ALA A 328 14.14 16.65 -13.71
C ALA A 328 14.29 17.51 -14.97
N LYS A 329 14.26 16.87 -16.15
CA LYS A 329 14.15 17.51 -17.47
C LYS A 329 12.90 17.00 -18.18
N ILE A 330 12.06 17.92 -18.67
CA ILE A 330 10.89 17.62 -19.51
C ILE A 330 11.23 17.88 -20.98
N ASN A 331 11.07 16.87 -21.83
CA ASN A 331 11.41 16.98 -23.26
C ASN A 331 10.14 17.04 -24.14
N LYS A 332 9.77 18.24 -24.61
CA LYS A 332 8.73 18.42 -25.64
C LYS A 332 9.02 19.64 -26.52
N GLY A 333 8.67 19.55 -27.81
CA GLY A 333 8.94 20.57 -28.83
C GLY A 333 7.85 21.63 -29.03
N ASN A 334 7.04 21.94 -28.01
CA ASN A 334 6.07 23.05 -28.08
C ASN A 334 5.58 23.45 -26.67
N ASP A 335 5.00 24.65 -26.55
CA ASP A 335 4.59 25.35 -25.31
C ASP A 335 3.49 24.66 -24.44
N SER A 336 3.11 23.41 -24.75
CA SER A 336 2.11 22.68 -23.98
C SER A 336 2.65 22.26 -22.61
N LYS A 337 1.98 22.68 -21.52
CA LYS A 337 2.27 22.18 -20.18
C LYS A 337 2.03 20.65 -20.10
N CYS A 338 2.86 19.95 -19.33
CA CYS A 338 2.69 18.54 -18.98
C CYS A 338 2.08 18.38 -17.58
N ASN A 339 1.36 17.29 -17.35
CA ASN A 339 0.98 16.87 -16.01
C ASN A 339 2.07 15.94 -15.46
N ILE A 340 2.43 16.11 -14.19
CA ILE A 340 3.42 15.28 -13.51
C ILE A 340 3.00 15.02 -12.06
N VAL A 341 3.23 13.79 -11.61
CA VAL A 341 3.10 13.37 -10.21
C VAL A 341 4.48 12.99 -9.71
N ILE A 342 4.93 13.66 -8.66
CA ILE A 342 6.21 13.37 -7.99
C ILE A 342 5.88 12.70 -6.65
N ALA A 343 6.58 11.62 -6.31
CA ALA A 343 6.48 10.95 -5.02
C ALA A 343 7.87 10.75 -4.39
N LEU A 344 7.97 11.02 -3.10
CA LEU A 344 9.14 10.81 -2.25
C LEU A 344 8.82 9.72 -1.22
N MET A 345 9.58 8.62 -1.24
CA MET A 345 9.44 7.51 -0.29
C MET A 345 10.67 7.43 0.63
N GLN A 346 10.45 7.29 1.94
CA GLN A 346 11.50 6.96 2.90
C GLN A 346 11.69 5.44 3.00
N LEU A 347 12.94 4.98 2.88
CA LEU A 347 13.26 3.55 2.77
C LEU A 347 13.45 2.88 4.13
N ARG A 348 13.16 1.58 4.20
CA ARG A 348 13.60 0.65 5.28
C ARG A 348 13.23 1.05 6.74
N ARG A 349 12.24 1.94 6.94
CA ARG A 349 11.79 2.44 8.26
C ARG A 349 10.84 1.47 9.00
N ARG A 350 9.93 0.80 8.29
CA ARG A 350 9.06 -0.24 8.86
C ARG A 350 9.76 -1.59 8.84
N CYS A 351 10.55 -1.87 9.88
CA CYS A 351 11.26 -3.14 10.05
C CYS A 351 11.41 -3.51 11.53
N VAL A 352 10.97 -4.72 11.92
CA VAL A 352 11.10 -5.23 13.29
C VAL A 352 12.55 -5.29 13.78
N ARG A 353 13.54 -5.43 12.88
CA ARG A 353 14.97 -5.41 13.25
C ARG A 353 15.43 -4.06 13.82
N HIS A 354 14.67 -2.99 13.63
CA HIS A 354 14.97 -1.65 14.15
C HIS A 354 13.73 -0.98 14.77
N PRO A 355 13.16 -1.51 15.86
CA PRO A 355 11.86 -1.08 16.39
C PRO A 355 11.86 0.33 17.00
N ARG A 356 13.05 0.95 17.14
CA ARG A 356 13.21 2.36 17.54
C ARG A 356 13.11 3.35 16.37
N ARG A 357 13.21 2.89 15.11
CA ARG A 357 13.14 3.75 13.92
C ARG A 357 11.68 4.02 13.58
N LYS A 358 11.22 5.24 13.90
CA LYS A 358 9.93 5.77 13.46
C LYS A 358 10.05 6.28 12.02
N MET A 359 8.91 6.42 11.34
CA MET A 359 8.82 7.25 10.13
C MET A 359 9.24 8.68 10.47
N LEU A 360 10.13 9.27 9.68
CA LEU A 360 10.41 10.70 9.77
C LEU A 360 9.27 11.51 9.17
N GLN A 361 9.11 12.74 9.63
CA GLN A 361 8.29 13.73 8.97
C GLN A 361 9.05 14.18 7.71
N ILE A 362 8.51 13.87 6.52
CA ILE A 362 9.15 14.15 5.23
C ILE A 362 8.25 15.03 4.34
N ALA A 363 8.88 15.82 3.48
CA ALA A 363 8.27 16.59 2.41
C ALA A 363 9.26 16.74 1.23
N PHE A 364 8.81 17.31 0.12
CA PHE A 364 9.71 17.86 -0.89
C PHE A 364 9.23 19.22 -1.41
N VAL A 365 10.19 20.02 -1.90
CA VAL A 365 9.96 21.31 -2.57
C VAL A 365 10.49 21.23 -4.00
N LEU A 366 9.88 21.97 -4.92
CA LEU A 366 10.14 21.93 -6.36
C LEU A 366 10.46 23.32 -6.90
N PHE A 367 11.62 23.46 -7.54
CA PHE A 367 12.16 24.72 -8.04
C PHE A 367 12.36 24.68 -9.56
N LYS A 368 12.07 25.78 -10.29
CA LYS A 368 12.37 25.88 -11.73
C LYS A 368 13.74 26.50 -11.96
N VAL A 369 14.58 25.84 -12.74
CA VAL A 369 15.95 26.31 -13.03
C VAL A 369 16.21 26.47 -14.51
N THR A 370 17.17 27.34 -14.85
CA THR A 370 17.70 27.48 -16.21
C THR A 370 18.71 26.37 -16.52
N GLU A 371 19.68 26.14 -15.62
CA GLU A 371 20.62 25.02 -15.68
C GLU A 371 20.70 24.27 -14.34
N PRO A 372 20.76 22.92 -14.36
CA PRO A 372 20.69 22.13 -13.13
C PRO A 372 22.03 21.80 -12.47
N VAL A 373 23.19 22.20 -13.01
CA VAL A 373 24.53 21.76 -12.50
C VAL A 373 25.38 22.93 -11.93
N ARG A 374 24.80 24.14 -11.79
CA ARG A 374 25.54 25.36 -11.39
C ARG A 374 24.71 26.29 -10.50
N GLN A 375 24.08 25.76 -9.47
CA GLN A 375 23.49 26.59 -8.42
C GLN A 375 24.52 26.80 -7.30
N THR A 376 24.81 28.06 -6.96
CA THR A 376 25.43 28.42 -5.69
C THR A 376 24.33 28.63 -4.66
N LEU A 377 24.63 28.50 -3.36
CA LEU A 377 23.68 28.79 -2.27
C LEU A 377 23.03 30.18 -2.42
N GLN A 378 23.79 31.19 -2.85
CA GLN A 378 23.27 32.55 -3.11
C GLN A 378 22.33 32.60 -4.33
N ASN A 379 22.61 31.85 -5.40
CA ASN A 379 21.69 31.76 -6.53
C ASN A 379 20.42 30.99 -6.16
N PHE A 380 20.54 29.94 -5.34
CA PHE A 380 19.44 29.07 -4.92
C PHE A 380 18.35 29.84 -4.15
N LEU A 381 18.75 30.76 -3.27
CA LEU A 381 17.84 31.65 -2.52
C LEU A 381 16.98 32.58 -3.40
N HIS A 382 17.29 32.70 -4.70
CA HIS A 382 16.55 33.52 -5.65
C HIS A 382 15.76 32.70 -6.68
N ILE A 383 15.71 31.36 -6.54
CA ILE A 383 14.96 30.49 -7.44
C ILE A 383 13.48 30.45 -7.02
N GLU A 384 12.58 30.52 -8.01
CA GLU A 384 11.15 30.41 -7.80
C GLU A 384 10.74 29.00 -7.35
N GLU A 385 10.10 28.90 -6.18
CA GLU A 385 9.35 27.70 -5.77
C GLU A 385 8.10 27.58 -6.65
N ILE A 386 7.98 26.45 -7.35
CA ILE A 386 6.84 26.10 -8.21
C ILE A 386 5.79 25.29 -7.44
N GLY A 387 6.19 24.69 -6.33
CA GLY A 387 5.30 24.04 -5.37
C GLY A 387 6.03 23.05 -4.47
N ASN A 388 5.25 22.34 -3.65
CA ASN A 388 5.75 21.39 -2.65
C ASN A 388 4.75 20.23 -2.47
N SER A 389 5.13 19.22 -1.68
CA SER A 389 4.27 18.08 -1.34
C SER A 389 3.23 18.35 -0.25
N GLY A 390 3.01 19.62 0.13
CA GLY A 390 2.24 20.00 1.31
C GLY A 390 3.08 19.94 2.60
N PRO A 391 2.43 19.82 3.78
CA PRO A 391 3.14 19.80 5.06
C PRO A 391 4.01 18.54 5.22
N TYR A 392 5.04 18.65 6.06
CA TYR A 392 5.83 17.49 6.48
C TYR A 392 4.95 16.48 7.22
N VAL A 393 4.94 15.23 6.77
CA VAL A 393 4.12 14.15 7.36
C VAL A 393 4.92 12.88 7.56
N ASN A 394 4.54 12.09 8.57
CA ASN A 394 5.22 10.86 8.97
C ASN A 394 4.71 9.59 8.25
N TYR A 395 4.37 9.72 6.97
CA TYR A 395 4.01 8.60 6.10
C TYR A 395 5.23 8.03 5.38
N ARG A 396 5.12 6.78 4.90
CA ARG A 396 6.20 6.11 4.14
C ARG A 396 6.48 6.81 2.80
N GLU A 397 5.44 7.34 2.16
CA GLU A 397 5.51 8.06 0.89
C GLU A 397 4.66 9.34 0.97
N VAL A 398 5.16 10.42 0.38
CA VAL A 398 4.44 11.69 0.15
C VAL A 398 4.45 12.01 -1.34
N PHE A 399 3.44 12.73 -1.83
CA PHE A 399 3.28 13.01 -3.25
C PHE A 399 2.85 14.47 -3.51
N GLY A 400 3.08 14.92 -4.74
CA GLY A 400 2.60 16.21 -5.25
C GLY A 400 2.22 16.09 -6.72
N ARG A 401 1.12 16.76 -7.11
CA ARG A 401 0.63 16.84 -8.49
C ARG A 401 0.88 18.24 -9.04
N PHE A 402 1.55 18.35 -10.18
CA PHE A 402 1.93 19.62 -10.77
C PHE A 402 1.58 19.68 -12.26
N GLN A 403 1.36 20.90 -12.77
CA GLN A 403 1.20 21.17 -14.19
C GLN A 403 2.32 22.12 -14.64
N MET A 404 3.31 21.60 -15.37
CA MET A 404 4.61 22.24 -15.55
C MET A 404 4.89 22.55 -17.01
N SER A 405 5.67 23.60 -17.28
CA SER A 405 6.19 23.89 -18.63
C SER A 405 7.39 22.98 -18.93
N PRO A 406 7.73 22.74 -20.21
CA PRO A 406 9.03 22.16 -20.56
C PRO A 406 10.17 22.99 -19.95
N GLY A 407 11.19 22.31 -19.42
CA GLY A 407 12.29 22.97 -18.72
C GLY A 407 13.09 22.05 -17.80
N HIS A 408 13.96 22.68 -17.00
CA HIS A 408 14.74 22.04 -15.95
C HIS A 408 14.18 22.39 -14.57
N TYR A 409 14.18 21.41 -13.67
CA TYR A 409 13.63 21.54 -12.33
C TYR A 409 14.49 20.80 -11.32
N ILE A 410 14.60 21.35 -10.10
CA ILE A 410 15.25 20.70 -8.96
C ILE A 410 14.18 20.28 -7.96
N ILE A 411 14.24 19.04 -7.51
CA ILE A 411 13.43 18.48 -6.44
C ILE A 411 14.33 18.41 -5.21
N VAL A 412 13.89 19.05 -4.13
CA VAL A 412 14.53 19.05 -2.82
C VAL A 412 13.72 18.16 -1.88
N PRO A 413 14.11 16.89 -1.67
CA PRO A 413 13.58 16.06 -0.60
C PRO A 413 14.14 16.54 0.75
N ALA A 414 13.30 16.59 1.79
CA ALA A 414 13.70 17.06 3.11
C ALA A 414 13.00 16.30 4.24
N THR A 415 13.66 16.29 5.41
CA THR A 415 13.09 15.92 6.70
C THR A 415 12.74 17.18 7.48
N PHE A 416 11.73 17.13 8.36
CA PHE A 416 11.34 18.30 9.15
C PHE A 416 12.42 18.70 10.17
N GLU A 417 13.00 17.70 10.83
CA GLU A 417 14.15 17.90 11.70
C GLU A 417 15.43 17.83 10.85
N PRO A 418 16.40 18.73 11.05
CA PRO A 418 17.72 18.63 10.41
C PRO A 418 18.47 17.38 10.89
N ASP A 419 19.54 17.03 10.16
CA ASP A 419 20.49 15.96 10.50
C ASP A 419 19.84 14.61 10.89
N SER A 420 18.70 14.32 10.25
CA SER A 420 17.91 13.10 10.46
C SER A 420 18.18 12.08 9.35
N PRO A 421 19.23 11.23 9.47
CA PRO A 421 19.69 10.37 8.38
C PRO A 421 18.61 9.41 7.87
N GLY A 422 18.62 9.19 6.56
CA GLY A 422 17.64 8.35 5.88
C GLY A 422 17.84 8.22 4.39
N SER A 423 17.95 6.98 3.92
CA SER A 423 17.84 6.68 2.49
C SER A 423 16.42 6.93 2.00
N PHE A 424 16.29 7.46 0.78
CA PHE A 424 15.02 7.82 0.18
C PHE A 424 14.99 7.50 -1.32
N PHE A 425 13.82 7.70 -1.93
CA PHE A 425 13.56 7.32 -3.30
C PHE A 425 12.56 8.27 -3.92
N ILE A 426 12.86 8.78 -5.11
CA ILE A 426 11.99 9.70 -5.84
C ILE A 426 11.51 9.03 -7.13
N ARG A 427 10.20 9.09 -7.34
CA ARG A 427 9.56 8.72 -8.61
C ARG A 427 8.85 9.93 -9.19
N ALA A 428 8.93 10.06 -10.50
CA ALA A 428 8.16 11.02 -11.26
C ALA A 428 7.40 10.30 -12.37
N TYR A 429 6.11 10.57 -12.49
CA TYR A 429 5.21 10.04 -13.51
C TYR A 429 4.66 11.22 -14.30
N SER A 430 4.78 11.22 -15.63
CA SER A 430 4.23 12.29 -16.46
C SER A 430 3.49 11.74 -17.68
N ASP A 431 2.55 12.54 -18.19
CA ASP A 431 1.94 12.34 -19.51
C ASP A 431 2.89 12.63 -20.68
N THR A 432 4.14 13.00 -20.39
CA THR A 432 5.22 13.24 -21.36
C THR A 432 6.54 12.59 -20.93
N PRO A 433 7.45 12.25 -21.86
CA PRO A 433 8.76 11.73 -21.50
C PRO A 433 9.57 12.75 -20.68
N ILE A 434 9.98 12.31 -19.50
CA ILE A 434 10.86 13.05 -18.59
C ILE A 434 12.18 12.31 -18.41
N THR A 435 13.19 13.01 -17.89
CA THR A 435 14.45 12.42 -17.43
C THR A 435 14.69 12.89 -16.01
N LEU A 436 14.85 11.96 -15.08
CA LEU A 436 15.15 12.22 -13.67
C LEU A 436 16.56 11.72 -13.36
N ARG A 437 17.37 12.50 -12.65
CA ARG A 437 18.73 12.13 -12.20
C ARG A 437 19.05 12.75 -10.85
N GLU A 438 19.93 12.12 -10.09
CA GLU A 438 20.65 12.76 -8.98
C GLU A 438 21.60 13.85 -9.51
N LEU A 439 21.95 14.83 -8.68
CA LEU A 439 22.82 15.96 -9.04
C LEU A 439 24.22 15.89 -8.43
#